data_AF-A0A969ASS6-F1
#
_entry.id   AF-A0A969ASS6-F1
#
_cell.length_a   1.000
_cell.length_b   1.000
_cell.length_c   1.000
_cell.angle_alpha   90.00
_cell.angle_beta   90.00
_cell.angle_gamma   90.00
#
_symmetry.space_group_name_H-M   'P 1'
#
loop_
_entity.id
_entity.type
_entity.pdbx_description
1 polymer ?
#
loop_
_entity_poly.entity_id
_entity_poly.type
_entity_poly.pdbx_seq_one_letter_code
_entity_poly.pdbx_strand_id
1 'polypeptide(L)'
;MANNALIKQVAADFSWSQADIKRAIDASQDEVTSRDEIIACMIRYAGPALLKRNRELGAQKRVSSQQKEMISSLVEQLTNVQSFYATQLVPTLKATIDEQATYIADLLKQVSRQSKGG
;
A
#
# COMPACT_ATOMS: atom_id res chain seq x y z
N MET A 1 12.38 21.72 -37.82
CA MET A 1 12.05 20.95 -36.59
C MET A 1 12.10 21.84 -35.35
N ALA A 2 11.17 21.64 -34.40
CA ALA A 2 10.99 22.51 -33.24
C ALA A 2 12.19 22.46 -32.28
N ASN A 3 12.63 23.64 -31.83
CA ASN A 3 13.75 23.75 -30.91
C ASN A 3 13.42 23.10 -29.54
N ASN A 4 14.35 22.33 -28.97
CA ASN A 4 14.21 21.71 -27.64
C ASN A 4 13.89 22.75 -26.53
N ALA A 5 14.35 23.99 -26.66
CA ALA A 5 14.01 25.07 -25.73
C ALA A 5 12.51 25.41 -25.78
N LEU A 6 11.93 25.43 -26.98
CA LEU A 6 10.52 25.71 -27.20
C LEU A 6 9.65 24.56 -26.68
N ILE A 7 10.04 23.30 -26.94
CA ILE A 7 9.37 22.12 -26.39
C ILE A 7 9.38 22.13 -24.86
N LYS A 8 10.51 22.48 -24.24
CA LYS A 8 10.63 22.58 -22.78
C LYS A 8 9.72 23.67 -22.20
N GLN A 9 9.60 24.81 -22.87
CA GLN A 9 8.72 25.89 -22.46
C GLN A 9 7.25 25.45 -22.52
N VAL A 10 6.81 24.89 -23.65
CA VAL A 10 5.42 24.42 -23.82
C VAL A 10 5.10 23.27 -22.86
N ALA A 11 6.05 22.38 -22.59
CA ALA A 11 5.90 21.31 -21.60
C ALA A 11 5.59 21.87 -20.20
N ALA A 12 6.30 22.90 -19.77
CA ALA A 12 6.07 23.55 -18.49
C ALA A 12 4.68 24.23 -18.44
N ASP A 13 4.33 24.97 -19.50
CA ASP A 13 3.08 25.75 -19.56
C ASP A 13 1.82 24.86 -19.51
N PHE A 14 1.89 23.67 -20.11
CA PHE A 14 0.77 22.72 -20.13
C PHE A 14 0.90 21.58 -19.12
N SER A 15 1.92 21.60 -18.27
CA SER A 15 2.23 20.52 -17.31
C SER A 15 2.36 19.14 -17.97
N TRP A 16 2.94 19.10 -19.17
CA TRP A 16 3.24 17.87 -19.91
C TRP A 16 4.72 17.51 -19.80
N SER A 17 5.06 16.25 -20.05
CA SER A 17 6.47 15.89 -20.22
C SER A 17 6.96 16.29 -21.61
N GLN A 18 8.24 16.65 -21.73
CA GLN A 18 8.85 16.92 -23.03
C GLN A 18 8.76 15.71 -23.99
N ALA A 19 8.77 14.50 -23.44
CA ALA A 19 8.64 13.26 -24.21
C ALA A 19 7.24 13.11 -24.83
N ASP A 20 6.19 13.52 -24.09
CA ASP A 20 4.82 13.47 -24.58
C ASP A 20 4.59 14.48 -25.73
N ILE A 21 5.22 15.66 -25.65
CA ILE A 21 5.20 16.65 -26.73
C ILE A 21 5.97 16.13 -27.97
N LYS A 22 7.17 15.57 -27.77
CA LYS A 22 7.96 15.00 -28.89
C LYS A 22 7.19 13.91 -29.61
N ARG A 23 6.55 13.00 -28.87
CA ARG A 23 5.70 11.96 -29.45
C ARG A 23 4.53 12.52 -30.28
N ALA A 24 3.96 13.65 -29.86
CA ALA A 24 2.90 14.33 -30.60
C ALA A 24 3.40 14.92 -31.93
N ILE A 25 4.60 15.48 -31.92
CA ILE A 25 5.28 16.03 -33.11
C ILE A 25 5.71 14.90 -34.05
N ASP A 26 6.31 13.83 -33.52
CA ASP A 26 6.74 12.68 -34.33
C ASP A 26 5.54 12.00 -35.02
N ALA A 27 4.38 11.99 -34.36
CA ALA A 27 3.15 11.44 -34.90
C ALA A 27 2.50 12.34 -35.98
N SER A 28 2.77 13.65 -36.00
CA SER A 28 2.22 14.54 -37.02
C SER A 28 2.89 14.37 -38.38
N GLN A 29 4.15 13.89 -38.39
CA GLN A 29 5.02 13.83 -39.58
C GLN A 29 5.25 15.19 -40.26
N ASP A 30 4.80 16.28 -39.64
CA ASP A 30 4.91 17.65 -40.14
C ASP A 30 6.18 18.32 -39.61
N GLU A 31 6.73 19.25 -40.38
CA GLU A 31 7.78 20.11 -39.87
C GLU A 31 7.19 21.16 -38.92
N VAL A 32 7.19 20.84 -37.63
CA VAL A 32 6.76 21.75 -36.56
C VAL A 32 7.92 22.70 -36.23
N THR A 33 7.68 24.01 -36.24
CA THR A 33 8.70 25.04 -35.92
C THR A 33 8.20 26.10 -34.95
N SER A 34 6.90 26.33 -34.87
CA SER A 34 6.28 27.35 -34.02
C SER A 34 5.59 26.78 -32.79
N ARG A 35 5.33 27.64 -31.80
CA ARG A 35 4.63 27.28 -30.56
C ARG A 35 3.22 26.76 -30.84
N ASP A 36 2.50 27.41 -31.75
CA ASP A 36 1.11 27.08 -32.05
C ASP A 36 0.99 25.75 -32.77
N GLU A 37 1.95 25.42 -33.65
CA GLU A 37 2.03 24.12 -34.30
C GLU A 37 2.31 22.99 -33.29
N ILE A 38 3.16 23.22 -32.29
CA ILE A 38 3.40 22.27 -31.20
C ILE A 38 2.10 22.01 -30.43
N ILE A 39 1.37 23.07 -30.07
CA ILE A 39 0.09 22.97 -29.35
C ILE A 39 -0.94 22.22 -30.21
N ALA A 40 -1.02 22.53 -31.51
CA ALA A 40 -1.91 21.82 -32.43
C ALA A 40 -1.59 20.32 -32.52
N CYS A 41 -0.30 19.96 -32.56
CA CYS A 41 0.13 18.56 -32.56
C CYS A 41 -0.21 17.85 -31.24
N MET A 42 0.00 18.53 -30.10
CA MET A 42 -0.38 18.01 -28.78
C MET A 42 -1.87 17.69 -28.71
N ILE A 43 -2.72 18.58 -29.23
CA ILE A 43 -4.17 18.39 -29.24
C ILE A 43 -4.56 17.23 -30.18
N ARG A 44 -4.06 17.22 -31.41
CA ARG A 44 -4.47 16.26 -32.44
C ARG A 44 -3.95 14.84 -32.21
N TYR A 45 -2.67 14.71 -31.85
CA TYR A 45 -1.99 13.41 -31.89
C TYR A 45 -1.71 12.80 -30.52
N ALA A 46 -1.64 13.61 -29.45
CA ALA A 46 -1.35 13.12 -28.11
C ALA A 46 -2.56 13.12 -27.14
N GLY A 47 -3.60 13.90 -27.42
CA GLY A 47 -4.80 14.02 -26.58
C GLY A 47 -5.45 12.67 -26.19
N PRO A 48 -5.79 11.78 -27.15
CA PRO A 48 -6.43 10.51 -26.83
C PRO A 48 -5.54 9.55 -26.02
N ALA A 49 -4.26 9.45 -26.37
CA ALA A 49 -3.31 8.56 -25.71
C ALA A 49 -2.99 9.01 -24.28
N LEU A 50 -2.88 10.33 -24.06
CA LEU A 50 -2.64 10.88 -22.72
C LEU A 50 -3.87 10.81 -21.84
N LEU A 51 -5.06 11.01 -22.40
CA LEU A 51 -6.31 10.79 -21.66
C LEU A 51 -6.41 9.34 -21.19
N LYS A 52 -6.08 8.37 -22.06
CA LYS A 52 -6.03 6.95 -21.70
C LYS A 52 -5.03 6.69 -20.57
N ARG A 53 -3.77 7.14 -20.72
CA ARG A 53 -2.72 7.01 -19.69
C ARG A 53 -3.13 7.65 -18.37
N ASN A 54 -3.75 8.83 -18.39
CA ASN A 54 -4.19 9.52 -17.17
C ASN A 54 -5.32 8.76 -16.47
N ARG A 55 -6.25 8.16 -17.23
CA ARG A 55 -7.29 7.29 -16.66
C ARG A 55 -6.69 6.03 -16.03
N GLU A 56 -5.72 5.41 -16.69
CA GLU A 56 -4.99 4.23 -16.17
C GLU A 56 -4.21 4.57 -14.89
N LEU A 57 -3.45 5.67 -14.88
CA LEU A 57 -2.75 6.15 -13.69
C LEU A 57 -3.71 6.49 -12.55
N GLY A 58 -4.85 7.11 -12.86
CA GLY A 58 -5.90 7.38 -11.87
C GLY A 58 -6.51 6.10 -11.29
N ALA A 59 -6.70 5.07 -12.12
CA ALA A 59 -7.14 3.76 -11.65
C ALA A 59 -6.09 3.08 -10.76
N GLN A 60 -4.82 3.09 -11.18
CA GLN A 60 -3.71 2.53 -10.40
C GLN A 60 -3.53 3.23 -9.05
N LYS A 61 -3.66 4.57 -9.00
CA LYS A 61 -3.60 5.32 -7.74
C LYS A 61 -4.70 4.89 -6.77
N ARG A 62 -5.94 4.72 -7.26
CA ARG A 62 -7.07 4.25 -6.43
C ARG A 62 -6.81 2.85 -5.87
N VAL A 63 -6.36 1.92 -6.72
CA VAL A 63 -6.00 0.57 -6.29
C VAL A 63 -4.87 0.59 -5.26
N SER A 64 -3.84 1.42 -5.47
CA SER A 64 -2.73 1.56 -4.53
C SER A 64 -3.17 2.09 -3.17
N SER A 65 -4.06 3.08 -3.12
CA SER A 65 -4.61 3.58 -1.85
C SER A 65 -5.40 2.50 -1.11
N GLN A 66 -6.29 1.78 -1.82
CA GLN A 66 -7.06 0.68 -1.23
C GLN A 66 -6.17 -0.45 -0.70
N GLN A 67 -5.12 -0.81 -1.44
CA GLN A 67 -4.15 -1.82 -1.00
C GLN A 67 -3.41 -1.38 0.27
N LYS A 68 -3.01 -0.11 0.36
CA LYS A 68 -2.35 0.43 1.56
C LYS A 68 -3.26 0.40 2.79
N GLU A 69 -4.52 0.80 2.64
CA GLU A 69 -5.51 0.73 3.73
C GLU A 69 -5.74 -0.71 4.18
N MET A 70 -5.87 -1.65 3.23
CA MET A 70 -6.02 -3.07 3.54
C MET A 70 -4.81 -3.63 4.27
N ILE A 71 -3.58 -3.32 3.83
CA ILE A 71 -2.35 -3.73 4.51
C ILE A 71 -2.30 -3.15 5.93
N SER A 72 -2.63 -1.87 6.10
CA SER A 72 -2.66 -1.23 7.42
C SER A 72 -3.63 -1.93 8.36
N SER A 73 -4.83 -2.26 7.88
CA SER A 73 -5.84 -2.98 8.65
C SER A 73 -5.38 -4.39 9.03
N LEU A 74 -4.74 -5.11 8.10
CA LEU A 74 -4.19 -6.45 8.38
C LEU A 74 -3.07 -6.40 9.43
N VAL A 75 -2.19 -5.40 9.36
CA VAL A 75 -1.13 -5.21 10.36
C VAL A 75 -1.71 -4.94 11.74
N GLU A 76 -2.75 -4.11 11.83
CA GLU A 76 -3.45 -3.83 13.09
C GLU A 76 -4.10 -5.09 13.67
N GLN A 77 -4.82 -5.86 12.84
CA GLN A 77 -5.43 -7.12 13.26
C GLN A 77 -4.40 -8.13 13.77
N LEU A 78 -3.29 -8.31 13.05
CA LEU A 78 -2.20 -9.20 13.48
C LEU A 78 -1.57 -8.74 14.79
N THR A 79 -1.36 -7.43 14.95
CA THR A 79 -0.81 -6.85 16.19
C THR A 79 -1.74 -7.08 17.37
N ASN A 80 -3.05 -6.91 17.17
CA ASN A 80 -4.06 -7.15 18.20
C ASN A 80 -4.11 -8.62 18.61
N VAL A 81 -4.08 -9.54 17.65
CA VAL A 81 -4.05 -10.99 17.93
C VAL A 81 -2.77 -11.35 18.68
N GLN A 82 -1.60 -10.90 18.20
CA GLN A 82 -0.33 -11.15 18.88
C GLN A 82 -0.36 -10.65 20.32
N SER A 83 -0.88 -9.43 20.54
CA SER A 83 -1.01 -8.84 21.86
C SER A 83 -1.92 -9.66 22.76
N PHE A 84 -3.10 -10.08 22.27
CA PHE A 84 -4.02 -10.95 23.01
C PHE A 84 -3.35 -12.24 23.48
N TYR A 85 -2.61 -12.92 22.60
CA TYR A 85 -1.89 -14.14 22.97
C TYR A 85 -0.82 -13.87 24.04
N ALA A 86 -0.01 -12.82 23.84
CA ALA A 86 1.13 -12.53 24.70
C ALA A 86 0.73 -12.01 26.09
N THR A 87 -0.31 -11.16 26.17
CA THR A 87 -0.67 -10.46 27.41
C THR A 87 -1.81 -11.10 28.16
N GLN A 88 -2.68 -11.86 27.47
CA GLN A 88 -3.88 -12.42 28.06
C GLN A 88 -3.84 -13.95 28.04
N LEU A 89 -3.86 -14.57 26.87
CA LEU A 89 -4.07 -16.02 26.78
C LEU A 89 -2.94 -16.82 27.46
N VAL A 90 -1.68 -16.57 27.09
CA VAL A 90 -0.55 -17.34 27.63
C VAL A 90 -0.38 -17.12 29.13
N PRO A 91 -0.39 -15.88 29.67
CA PRO A 91 -0.31 -15.66 31.10
C PRO A 91 -1.47 -16.29 31.89
N THR A 92 -2.71 -16.16 31.42
CA THR A 92 -3.88 -16.74 32.09
C THR A 92 -3.78 -18.26 32.14
N LEU A 93 -3.46 -18.91 31.01
CA LEU A 93 -3.29 -20.37 30.98
C LEU A 93 -2.20 -20.83 31.94
N LYS A 94 -1.06 -20.12 31.98
CA LYS A 94 0.01 -20.44 32.91
C LYS A 94 -0.45 -20.33 34.37
N ALA A 95 -1.11 -19.23 34.73
CA ALA A 95 -1.64 -19.03 36.09
C ALA A 95 -2.60 -20.15 36.48
N THR A 96 -3.52 -20.53 35.58
CA THR A 96 -4.45 -21.64 35.84
C THR A 96 -3.72 -22.97 36.03
N ILE A 97 -2.70 -23.27 35.22
CA ILE A 97 -1.89 -24.50 35.37
C ILE A 97 -1.18 -24.50 36.74
N ASP A 98 -0.58 -23.37 37.13
CA ASP A 98 0.14 -23.24 38.40
C ASP A 98 -0.80 -23.40 39.61
N GLU A 99 -2.01 -22.85 39.54
CA GLU A 99 -3.07 -23.02 40.55
C GLU A 99 -3.51 -24.49 40.65
N GLN A 100 -3.76 -25.15 39.51
CA GLN A 100 -4.15 -26.56 39.48
C GLN A 100 -3.03 -27.47 40.02
N ALA A 101 -1.77 -27.19 39.68
CA ALA A 101 -0.63 -27.93 40.20
C ALA A 101 -0.53 -27.81 41.73
N THR A 102 -0.78 -26.61 42.27
CA THR A 102 -0.81 -26.35 43.71
C THR A 102 -1.94 -27.11 44.40
N TYR A 103 -3.15 -27.05 43.82
CA TYR A 103 -4.31 -27.78 44.33
C TYR A 103 -4.07 -29.30 44.39
N ILE A 104 -3.51 -29.88 43.32
CA ILE A 104 -3.16 -31.31 43.28
C ILE A 104 -2.11 -31.65 44.35
N ALA A 105 -1.07 -30.82 44.50
CA ALA A 105 -0.04 -31.04 45.51
C ALA A 105 -0.62 -31.06 46.93
N ASP A 106 -1.58 -30.18 47.22
CA ASP A 106 -2.23 -30.13 48.53
C ASP A 106 -3.18 -31.32 48.77
N LEU A 107 -3.91 -31.76 47.74
CA LEU A 107 -4.69 -33.01 47.81
C LEU A 107 -3.79 -34.21 48.13
N LEU A 108 -2.64 -34.34 47.46
CA LEU A 108 -1.69 -35.43 47.71
C LEU A 108 -1.13 -35.41 49.15
N LYS A 109 -0.87 -34.21 49.71
CA LYS A 109 -0.47 -34.07 51.13
C LYS A 109 -1.58 -34.50 52.09
N GLN A 110 -2.84 -34.18 51.79
CA GLN A 110 -3.97 -34.58 52.64
C GLN A 110 -4.15 -36.10 52.66
N VAL A 111 -4.12 -36.74 51.49
CA VAL A 111 -4.24 -38.20 51.35
C VAL A 111 -3.10 -38.92 52.08
N SER A 112 -1.86 -38.46 51.91
CA SER A 112 -0.70 -39.07 52.59
C SER A 112 -0.76 -38.93 54.11
N ARG A 113 -1.26 -37.81 54.64
CA ARG A 113 -1.47 -37.62 56.08
C ARG A 113 -2.58 -38.51 56.64
N GLN A 114 -3.67 -38.71 55.90
CA GLN A 114 -4.74 -39.64 56.30
C GLN A 114 -4.27 -41.10 56.32
N SER A 115 -3.36 -41.51 55.43
CA SER A 115 -2.86 -42.90 55.39
C SER A 115 -1.92 -43.29 56.55
N LYS A 116 -1.34 -42.33 57.27
CA LYS A 116 -0.38 -42.58 58.38
C LYS A 116 -1.02 -42.58 59.78
N GLY A 117 -2.33 -42.36 59.87
CA GLY A 117 -3.06 -42.24 61.13
C GLY A 117 -4.02 -43.40 61.44
N GLY A 118 -3.87 -44.55 60.77
CA GLY A 118 -4.70 -45.76 60.96
C GLY A 118 -3.91 -46.93 61.51
#